data_AF-A0A952R7C4-F1
#
_entry.id   AF-A0A952R7C4-F1
#
_cell.length_a   1.000
_cell.length_b   1.000
_cell.length_c   1.000
_cell.angle_alpha   90.00
_cell.angle_beta   90.00
_cell.angle_gamma   90.00
#
_symmetry.space_group_name_H-M   'P 1'
#
loop_
_entity.id
_entity.type
_entity.pdbx_description
1 polymer ?
#
loop_
_entity_poly.entity_id
_entity_poly.type
_entity_poly.pdbx_seq_one_letter_code
_entity_poly.pdbx_strand_id
1 'polypeptide(L)'
;MERRRMRMAELARESGVSRETIHYYLREGLLPRPVKGGKTVAYYDESHLERLALIRRLREEKYLPLAVIRRVVEAGPEGPTDRDVDTLSDVLSIDPTMRRSLAELATPDSESERVALELGLLGEGAAQIAKHDEAEQRVLASVAQALSLEGEARQLTLADMAACARELSELVDTEAGLFFDLVIRQGDLRSAIDALRSGRAAVARFITAYRDLMLRRVVDDVLAGIARGARDIERLSLLPLSAALSERLGSAQQEESLRARAQAGDAAAANDLVWHLFVLGAPPALTELSAEVTGLLRPRARCLVVAARALVDPEAHLADLGQQLGKAGVFALGQVLAAQARLASFGRRREDHDQGFLAVAVPVMHELGRAAPGEDADPLASACAYHFRARIRLALPRVLGRHQLAIEDLERELGVLSAAGGRIGAAHRARLEGNARLSLASAYQEAGRRVEARAELERATAVDPEGPIGAAARRLA
;
A
#
# COMPACT_ATOMS: atom_id res chain seq x y z
N MET A 1 -7.22 -22.06 -50.58
CA MET A 1 -8.49 -22.18 -49.84
C MET A 1 -8.80 -20.83 -49.22
N GLU A 2 -10.00 -20.29 -49.47
CA GLU A 2 -10.48 -19.08 -48.80
C GLU A 2 -10.62 -19.39 -47.30
N ARG A 3 -9.79 -18.78 -46.45
CA ARG A 3 -9.91 -18.96 -45.00
C ARG A 3 -11.18 -18.29 -44.51
N ARG A 4 -12.05 -19.05 -43.83
CA ARG A 4 -13.30 -18.54 -43.26
C ARG A 4 -13.02 -17.36 -42.33
N ARG A 5 -13.71 -16.23 -42.53
CA ARG A 5 -13.58 -15.02 -41.71
C ARG A 5 -14.71 -14.94 -40.69
N MET A 6 -14.34 -14.95 -39.42
CA MET A 6 -15.23 -14.89 -38.26
C MET A 6 -15.12 -13.52 -37.57
N ARG A 7 -16.22 -13.04 -36.98
CA ARG A 7 -16.19 -11.91 -36.03
C ARG A 7 -15.97 -12.45 -34.61
N MET A 8 -15.55 -11.59 -33.68
CA MET A 8 -15.26 -11.98 -32.29
C MET A 8 -16.39 -12.78 -31.63
N ALA A 9 -17.65 -12.40 -31.88
CA ALA A 9 -18.82 -13.09 -31.37
C ALA A 9 -18.95 -14.54 -31.86
N GLU A 10 -18.56 -14.78 -33.12
CA GLU A 10 -18.62 -16.08 -33.78
C GLU A 10 -17.44 -16.96 -33.35
N LEU A 11 -16.24 -16.37 -33.27
CA LEU A 11 -15.04 -17.04 -32.76
C LEU A 11 -15.25 -17.54 -31.32
N ALA A 12 -15.75 -16.69 -30.43
CA ALA A 12 -16.03 -17.06 -29.03
C ALA A 12 -17.04 -18.20 -28.90
N ARG A 13 -18.08 -18.19 -29.75
CA ARG A 13 -19.11 -19.23 -29.77
C ARG A 13 -18.54 -20.57 -30.25
N GLU A 14 -17.71 -20.55 -31.30
CA GLU A 14 -17.15 -21.77 -31.90
C GLU A 14 -15.96 -22.33 -31.12
N SER A 15 -15.16 -21.48 -30.47
CA SER A 15 -14.04 -21.93 -29.63
C SER A 15 -14.48 -22.34 -28.21
N GLY A 16 -15.66 -21.91 -27.77
CA GLY A 16 -16.11 -22.05 -26.39
C GLY A 16 -15.30 -21.21 -25.39
N VAL A 17 -14.57 -20.19 -25.86
CA VAL A 17 -13.73 -19.30 -25.04
C VAL A 17 -14.38 -17.92 -24.95
N SER A 18 -14.40 -17.31 -23.76
CA SER A 18 -15.02 -15.98 -23.57
C SER A 18 -14.31 -14.90 -24.39
N ARG A 19 -15.04 -13.81 -24.69
CA ARG A 19 -14.47 -12.68 -25.44
C ARG A 19 -13.35 -12.00 -24.65
N GLU A 20 -13.47 -11.89 -23.34
CA GLU A 20 -12.40 -11.35 -22.49
C GLU A 20 -11.14 -12.20 -22.59
N THR A 21 -11.25 -13.53 -22.51
CA THR A 21 -10.10 -14.44 -22.59
C THR A 21 -9.42 -14.40 -23.96
N ILE A 22 -10.19 -14.32 -25.05
CA ILE A 22 -9.62 -14.15 -26.41
C ILE A 22 -8.87 -12.81 -26.51
N HIS A 23 -9.42 -11.72 -25.96
CA HIS A 23 -8.74 -10.43 -25.92
C HIS A 23 -7.47 -10.46 -25.06
N TYR A 24 -7.51 -11.17 -23.93
CA TYR A 24 -6.35 -11.40 -23.09
C TYR A 24 -5.26 -12.17 -23.87
N TYR A 25 -5.59 -13.27 -24.52
CA TYR A 25 -4.63 -14.03 -25.34
C TYR A 25 -4.05 -13.22 -26.51
N LEU A 26 -4.82 -12.31 -27.10
CA LEU A 26 -4.32 -11.37 -28.10
C LEU A 26 -3.34 -10.34 -27.52
N ARG A 27 -3.59 -9.85 -26.30
CA ARG A 27 -2.66 -8.93 -25.59
C ARG A 27 -1.37 -9.64 -25.20
N GLU A 28 -1.50 -10.87 -24.73
CA GLU A 28 -0.40 -11.74 -24.32
C GLU A 28 0.37 -12.37 -25.49
N GLY A 29 0.01 -12.06 -26.74
CA GLY A 29 0.70 -12.56 -27.95
C GLY A 29 0.47 -14.04 -28.26
N LEU A 30 -0.43 -14.71 -27.54
CA LEU A 30 -0.76 -16.13 -27.70
C LEU A 30 -1.55 -16.42 -28.98
N LEU A 31 -2.29 -15.42 -29.49
CA LEU A 31 -3.04 -15.52 -30.74
C LEU A 31 -2.45 -14.60 -31.82
N PRO A 32 -2.55 -14.98 -33.11
CA PRO A 32 -2.13 -14.11 -34.20
C PRO A 32 -2.96 -12.81 -34.18
N ARG A 33 -2.38 -11.72 -34.69
CA ARG A 33 -3.14 -10.47 -34.80
C ARG A 33 -4.27 -10.65 -35.83
N PRO A 34 -5.50 -10.22 -35.52
CA PRO A 34 -6.61 -10.37 -36.46
C PRO A 34 -6.48 -9.42 -37.64
N VAL A 35 -7.13 -9.79 -38.75
CA VAL A 35 -7.15 -8.97 -39.96
C VAL A 35 -8.10 -7.80 -39.76
N LYS A 36 -7.59 -6.57 -39.82
CA LYS A 36 -8.41 -5.35 -39.68
C LYS A 36 -9.28 -5.16 -40.93
N GLY A 37 -10.59 -5.12 -40.74
CA GLY A 37 -11.59 -4.85 -41.79
C GLY A 37 -12.06 -3.41 -41.87
N GLY A 38 -11.63 -2.54 -40.93
CA GLY A 38 -12.04 -1.14 -40.82
C GLY A 38 -11.62 -0.53 -39.47
N LYS A 39 -12.18 0.64 -39.12
CA LYS A 39 -11.79 1.39 -37.90
C LYS A 39 -12.21 0.69 -36.59
N THR A 40 -13.24 -0.15 -36.62
CA THR A 40 -13.81 -0.87 -35.46
C THR A 40 -14.05 -2.36 -35.70
N VAL A 41 -13.62 -2.90 -36.86
CA VAL A 41 -13.94 -4.28 -37.26
C VAL A 41 -12.65 -5.08 -37.44
N ALA A 42 -12.59 -6.25 -36.81
CA ALA A 42 -11.52 -7.22 -36.90
C ALA A 42 -12.09 -8.60 -37.29
N TYR A 43 -11.39 -9.30 -38.19
CA TYR A 43 -11.73 -10.63 -38.67
C TYR A 43 -10.70 -11.65 -38.21
N TYR A 44 -11.21 -12.79 -37.74
CA TYR A 44 -10.45 -13.94 -37.27
C TYR A 44 -10.61 -15.08 -38.27
N ASP A 45 -9.59 -15.92 -38.43
CA ASP A 45 -9.63 -17.07 -39.33
C ASP A 45 -9.55 -18.40 -38.57
N GLU A 46 -9.64 -19.51 -39.28
CA GLU A 46 -9.56 -20.86 -38.70
C GLU A 46 -8.28 -21.11 -37.89
N SER A 47 -7.17 -20.43 -38.21
CA SER A 47 -5.94 -20.53 -37.42
C SER A 47 -6.11 -20.02 -36.00
N HIS A 48 -7.06 -19.10 -35.76
CA HIS A 48 -7.41 -18.65 -34.42
C HIS A 48 -8.21 -19.72 -33.67
N LEU A 49 -9.10 -20.47 -34.35
CA LEU A 49 -9.83 -21.58 -33.75
C LEU A 49 -8.90 -22.72 -33.36
N GLU A 50 -8.00 -23.13 -34.26
CA GLU A 50 -7.02 -24.19 -34.02
C GLU A 50 -6.10 -23.84 -32.84
N ARG A 51 -5.63 -22.59 -32.79
CA ARG A 51 -4.75 -22.13 -31.71
C ARG A 51 -5.50 -21.97 -30.38
N LEU A 52 -6.75 -21.53 -30.41
CA LEU A 52 -7.60 -21.52 -29.21
C LEU A 52 -7.86 -22.94 -28.69
N ALA A 53 -8.13 -23.90 -29.58
CA ALA A 53 -8.29 -25.30 -29.20
C ALA A 53 -7.02 -25.90 -28.60
N LEU A 54 -5.85 -25.58 -29.17
CA LEU A 54 -4.55 -26.02 -28.62
C LEU A 54 -4.26 -25.39 -27.25
N ILE A 55 -4.46 -24.08 -27.09
CA ILE A 55 -4.28 -23.38 -25.80
C ILE A 55 -5.20 -23.99 -24.75
N ARG A 56 -6.46 -24.26 -25.10
CA ARG A 56 -7.40 -24.95 -24.22
C ARG A 56 -6.90 -26.34 -23.87
N ARG A 57 -6.49 -27.16 -24.84
CA ARG A 57 -5.96 -28.51 -24.58
C ARG A 57 -4.77 -28.49 -23.62
N LEU A 58 -3.79 -27.61 -23.85
CA LEU A 58 -2.59 -27.49 -23.00
C LEU A 58 -2.88 -26.95 -21.60
N ARG A 59 -3.92 -26.11 -21.47
CA ARG A 59 -4.35 -25.52 -20.20
C ARG A 59 -5.29 -26.44 -19.40
N GLU A 60 -6.26 -27.04 -20.08
CA GLU A 60 -7.40 -27.77 -19.51
C GLU A 60 -7.11 -29.26 -19.36
N GLU A 61 -6.35 -29.88 -20.28
CA GLU A 61 -6.02 -31.31 -20.20
C GLU A 61 -4.62 -31.56 -19.60
N LYS A 62 -3.72 -30.57 -19.64
CA LYS A 62 -2.29 -30.71 -19.31
C LYS A 62 -1.76 -29.72 -18.28
N TYR A 63 -2.63 -28.86 -17.75
CA TYR A 63 -2.38 -27.97 -16.60
C TYR A 63 -1.11 -27.09 -16.72
N LEU A 64 -0.69 -26.75 -17.93
CA LEU A 64 0.52 -25.97 -18.13
C LEU A 64 0.29 -24.47 -17.80
N PRO A 65 1.23 -23.80 -17.10
CA PRO A 65 1.16 -22.35 -16.91
C PRO A 65 1.15 -21.60 -18.23
N LEU A 66 0.47 -20.45 -18.28
CA LEU A 66 0.26 -19.73 -19.54
C LEU A 66 1.56 -19.25 -20.19
N ALA A 67 2.60 -18.94 -19.40
CA ALA A 67 3.93 -18.63 -19.89
C ALA A 67 4.58 -19.82 -20.62
N VAL A 68 4.33 -21.05 -20.17
CA VAL A 68 4.77 -22.29 -20.82
C VAL A 68 3.98 -22.52 -22.10
N ILE A 69 2.65 -22.38 -22.04
CA ILE A 69 1.78 -22.47 -23.22
C ILE A 69 2.25 -21.49 -24.30
N ARG A 70 2.63 -20.27 -23.94
CA ARG A 70 3.19 -19.29 -24.88
C ARG A 70 4.41 -19.81 -25.62
N ARG A 71 5.40 -20.32 -24.89
CA ARG A 71 6.64 -20.87 -25.48
C ARG A 71 6.37 -22.07 -26.38
N VAL A 72 5.44 -22.95 -25.98
CA VAL A 72 4.98 -24.10 -26.78
C VAL A 72 4.32 -23.64 -28.08
N VAL A 73 3.46 -22.63 -27.99
CA VAL A 73 2.63 -22.11 -29.08
C VAL A 73 3.45 -21.24 -30.06
N GLU A 74 4.52 -20.60 -29.59
CA GLU A 74 5.51 -19.87 -30.40
C GLU A 74 6.45 -20.77 -31.21
N ALA A 75 6.69 -22.01 -30.77
CA ALA A 75 7.59 -22.96 -31.44
C ALA A 75 7.03 -23.54 -32.76
N GLY A 76 5.73 -23.35 -33.07
CA GLY A 76 5.13 -23.75 -34.34
C GLY A 76 4.99 -25.28 -34.52
N PRO A 77 4.89 -25.80 -35.76
CA PRO A 77 4.73 -27.23 -36.05
C PRO A 77 5.97 -28.09 -35.71
N GLU A 78 7.09 -27.48 -35.32
CA GLU A 78 8.25 -28.15 -34.70
C GLU A 78 8.25 -28.05 -33.16
N GLY A 79 7.14 -27.61 -32.57
CA GLY A 79 6.94 -27.50 -31.12
C GLY A 79 6.84 -28.85 -30.40
N PRO A 80 6.82 -28.82 -29.06
CA PRO A 80 6.86 -30.03 -28.23
C PRO A 80 5.70 -30.98 -28.55
N THR A 81 6.01 -32.26 -28.70
CA THR A 81 5.05 -33.32 -28.99
C THR A 81 4.10 -33.55 -27.82
N ASP A 82 2.96 -34.21 -28.05
CA ASP A 82 2.05 -34.64 -26.97
C ASP A 82 2.79 -35.40 -25.85
N ARG A 83 3.88 -36.12 -26.19
CA ARG A 83 4.75 -36.84 -25.25
C ARG A 83 5.63 -35.92 -24.40
N ASP A 84 6.09 -34.80 -24.95
CA ASP A 84 6.88 -33.80 -24.23
C ASP A 84 5.99 -33.04 -23.22
N VAL A 85 4.75 -32.77 -23.62
CA VAL A 85 3.71 -32.15 -22.78
C VAL A 85 3.28 -33.08 -21.64
N ASP A 86 3.10 -34.37 -21.91
CA ASP A 86 2.82 -35.39 -20.88
C ASP A 86 3.97 -35.50 -19.86
N THR A 87 5.21 -35.48 -20.36
CA THR A 87 6.41 -35.52 -19.50
C THR A 87 6.51 -34.27 -18.62
N LEU A 88 6.17 -33.08 -19.14
CA LEU A 88 6.10 -31.84 -18.37
C LEU A 88 5.01 -31.88 -17.29
N SER A 89 3.81 -32.40 -17.61
CA SER A 89 2.70 -32.56 -16.66
C SER A 89 3.02 -33.53 -15.51
N ASP A 90 3.63 -34.68 -15.82
CA ASP A 90 4.09 -35.67 -14.83
C ASP A 90 5.21 -35.12 -13.93
N VAL A 91 5.97 -34.16 -14.44
CA VAL A 91 7.03 -33.49 -13.70
C VAL A 91 6.47 -32.41 -12.79
N LEU A 92 5.41 -31.70 -13.19
CA LEU A 92 4.78 -30.62 -12.40
C LEU A 92 3.84 -31.14 -11.29
N SER A 93 3.45 -32.42 -11.33
CA SER A 93 2.62 -33.05 -10.29
C SER A 93 3.35 -33.16 -8.93
N ILE A 94 2.60 -32.95 -7.84
CA ILE A 94 3.12 -32.73 -6.47
C ILE A 94 3.70 -34.00 -5.80
N ASP A 95 4.68 -33.77 -4.92
CA ASP A 95 5.31 -34.70 -3.97
C ASP A 95 4.27 -35.56 -3.18
N PRO A 96 4.45 -36.89 -3.09
CA PRO A 96 3.55 -37.79 -2.37
C PRO A 96 3.39 -37.49 -0.88
N THR A 97 4.34 -36.80 -0.24
CA THR A 97 4.26 -36.46 1.19
C THR A 97 3.17 -35.45 1.52
N MET A 98 2.78 -34.60 0.55
CA MET A 98 1.68 -33.64 0.67
C MET A 98 0.28 -34.28 0.48
N ARG A 99 0.20 -35.48 -0.12
CA ARG A 99 -1.08 -36.21 -0.32
C ARG A 99 -1.75 -36.61 0.99
N ARG A 100 -0.98 -36.80 2.09
CA ARG A 100 -1.56 -37.16 3.39
C ARG A 100 -2.33 -36.02 4.04
N SER A 101 -1.97 -34.76 3.79
CA SER A 101 -2.65 -33.60 4.37
C SER A 101 -4.04 -33.36 3.80
N LEU A 102 -4.35 -33.88 2.59
CA LEU A 102 -5.63 -33.69 1.90
C LEU A 102 -6.80 -34.42 2.56
N ALA A 103 -6.55 -35.58 3.19
CA ALA A 103 -7.58 -36.37 3.85
C ALA A 103 -8.12 -35.71 5.13
N GLU A 104 -7.44 -34.68 5.64
CA GLU A 104 -7.78 -33.93 6.84
C GLU A 104 -8.37 -32.54 6.55
N LEU A 105 -8.40 -32.11 5.28
CA LEU A 105 -8.93 -30.80 4.89
C LEU A 105 -10.44 -30.83 4.66
N ALA A 106 -11.09 -29.68 4.88
CA ALA A 106 -12.52 -29.51 4.67
C ALA A 106 -12.92 -29.87 3.24
N THR A 107 -14.07 -30.53 3.09
CA THR A 107 -14.59 -30.91 1.77
C THR A 107 -15.00 -29.65 0.99
N PRO A 108 -14.45 -29.44 -0.22
CA PRO A 108 -14.85 -28.32 -1.08
C PRO A 108 -16.35 -28.34 -1.41
N ASP A 109 -16.96 -27.16 -1.41
CA ASP A 109 -18.34 -26.94 -1.84
C ASP A 109 -18.42 -25.81 -2.90
N SER A 110 -19.63 -25.56 -3.42
CA SER A 110 -19.85 -24.51 -4.42
C SER A 110 -19.48 -23.11 -3.93
N GLU A 111 -19.50 -22.87 -2.61
CA GLU A 111 -19.12 -21.58 -2.04
C GLU A 111 -17.60 -21.40 -2.07
N SER A 112 -16.84 -22.42 -1.67
CA SER A 112 -15.38 -22.42 -1.73
C SER A 112 -14.85 -22.20 -3.15
N GLU A 113 -15.52 -22.77 -4.16
CA GLU A 113 -15.18 -22.58 -5.57
C GLU A 113 -15.42 -21.15 -6.03
N ARG A 114 -16.59 -20.59 -5.71
CA ARG A 114 -16.92 -19.20 -6.03
C ARG A 114 -15.92 -18.23 -5.40
N VAL A 115 -15.61 -18.40 -4.12
CA VAL A 115 -14.68 -17.53 -3.39
C VAL A 115 -13.25 -17.68 -3.93
N ALA A 116 -12.81 -18.89 -4.26
CA ALA A 116 -11.49 -19.12 -4.85
C ALA A 116 -11.33 -18.40 -6.20
N LEU A 117 -12.38 -18.40 -7.03
CA LEU A 117 -12.40 -17.66 -8.30
C LEU A 117 -12.40 -16.13 -8.08
N GLU A 118 -13.24 -15.63 -7.17
CA GLU A 118 -13.30 -14.20 -6.84
C GLU A 118 -11.96 -13.66 -6.32
N LEU A 119 -11.22 -14.47 -5.55
CA LEU A 119 -9.90 -14.12 -5.02
C LEU A 119 -8.76 -14.36 -6.02
N GLY A 120 -9.05 -14.89 -7.22
CA GLY A 120 -8.05 -15.19 -8.25
C GLY A 120 -7.11 -16.35 -7.89
N LEU A 121 -7.54 -17.26 -7.02
CA LEU A 121 -6.77 -18.44 -6.60
C LEU A 121 -6.82 -19.57 -7.64
N LEU A 122 -7.78 -19.51 -8.57
CA LEU A 122 -7.99 -20.47 -9.65
C LEU A 122 -8.03 -19.73 -11.00
N GLY A 123 -7.67 -20.43 -12.07
CA GLY A 123 -7.79 -19.89 -13.42
C GLY A 123 -9.24 -19.80 -13.89
N GLU A 124 -9.60 -18.75 -14.64
CA GLU A 124 -10.93 -18.65 -15.27
C GLU A 124 -11.13 -19.81 -16.27
N GLY A 125 -11.96 -20.79 -15.88
CA GLY A 125 -12.15 -22.09 -16.54
C GLY A 125 -12.19 -23.30 -15.59
N ALA A 126 -11.81 -23.13 -14.32
CA ALA A 126 -11.68 -24.22 -13.33
C ALA A 126 -13.00 -24.95 -13.00
N ALA A 127 -14.17 -24.35 -13.24
CA ALA A 127 -15.46 -24.91 -12.82
C ALA A 127 -15.86 -26.24 -13.48
N GLN A 128 -15.28 -26.58 -14.63
CA GLN A 128 -15.40 -27.93 -15.23
C GLN A 128 -14.20 -28.85 -14.94
N ILE A 129 -13.06 -28.30 -14.51
CA ILE A 129 -11.75 -28.97 -14.36
C ILE A 129 -11.53 -29.47 -12.92
N ALA A 130 -12.13 -28.79 -11.92
CA ALA A 130 -12.00 -29.05 -10.48
C ALA A 130 -12.34 -30.49 -10.05
N LYS A 131 -13.03 -31.28 -10.88
CA LYS A 131 -13.29 -32.70 -10.61
C LYS A 131 -12.06 -33.61 -10.74
N HIS A 132 -10.96 -33.17 -11.38
CA HIS A 132 -9.82 -34.04 -11.69
C HIS A 132 -8.43 -33.53 -11.25
N ASP A 133 -8.22 -32.24 -10.97
CA ASP A 133 -6.90 -31.76 -10.53
C ASP A 133 -6.70 -31.82 -9.00
N GLU A 134 -5.77 -32.66 -8.55
CA GLU A 134 -5.36 -32.76 -7.13
C GLU A 134 -4.84 -31.43 -6.56
N ALA A 135 -4.27 -30.54 -7.40
CA ALA A 135 -3.75 -29.24 -6.98
C ALA A 135 -4.85 -28.21 -6.73
N GLU A 136 -5.80 -28.07 -7.67
CA GLU A 136 -6.96 -27.22 -7.46
C GLU A 136 -7.81 -27.69 -6.27
N GLN A 137 -7.97 -29.00 -6.09
CA GLN A 137 -8.68 -29.56 -4.93
C GLN A 137 -8.02 -29.18 -3.59
N ARG A 138 -6.67 -29.12 -3.52
CA ARG A 138 -5.97 -28.63 -2.32
C ARG A 138 -6.29 -27.17 -2.02
N VAL A 139 -6.27 -26.33 -3.05
CA VAL A 139 -6.58 -24.90 -2.92
C VAL A 139 -8.02 -24.73 -2.44
N LEU A 140 -8.96 -25.41 -3.08
CA LEU A 140 -10.37 -25.39 -2.70
C LEU A 140 -10.59 -25.87 -1.27
N ALA A 141 -9.92 -26.94 -0.84
CA ALA A 141 -10.04 -27.45 0.52
C ALA A 141 -9.47 -26.49 1.57
N SER A 142 -8.39 -25.76 1.24
CA SER A 142 -7.87 -24.66 2.08
C SER A 142 -8.85 -23.49 2.15
N VAL A 143 -9.50 -23.11 1.05
CA VAL A 143 -10.53 -22.07 1.04
C VAL A 143 -11.76 -22.50 1.85
N ALA A 144 -12.21 -23.74 1.72
CA ALA A 144 -13.30 -24.31 2.53
C ALA A 144 -12.97 -24.26 4.03
N GLN A 145 -11.73 -24.59 4.41
CA GLN A 145 -11.27 -24.45 5.78
C GLN A 145 -11.29 -22.98 6.23
N ALA A 146 -10.81 -22.04 5.41
CA ALA A 146 -10.86 -20.62 5.73
C ALA A 146 -12.31 -20.11 5.92
N LEU A 147 -13.24 -20.60 5.11
CA LEU A 147 -14.67 -20.28 5.21
C LEU A 147 -15.33 -20.84 6.48
N SER A 148 -14.81 -21.93 7.04
CA SER A 148 -15.28 -22.45 8.34
C SER A 148 -14.91 -21.57 9.53
N LEU A 149 -13.93 -20.67 9.39
CA LEU A 149 -13.59 -19.69 10.43
C LEU A 149 -14.71 -18.65 10.55
N GLU A 150 -14.79 -17.96 11.70
CA GLU A 150 -15.80 -16.92 11.95
C GLU A 150 -15.19 -15.51 11.97
N GLY A 151 -16.00 -14.51 11.63
CA GLY A 151 -15.67 -13.09 11.78
C GLY A 151 -14.37 -12.67 11.10
N GLU A 152 -13.52 -11.96 11.87
CA GLU A 152 -12.25 -11.41 11.38
C GLU A 152 -11.24 -12.49 11.00
N ALA A 153 -11.28 -13.67 11.64
CA ALA A 153 -10.36 -14.76 11.33
C ALA A 153 -10.58 -15.28 9.90
N ARG A 154 -11.84 -15.40 9.46
CA ARG A 154 -12.19 -15.73 8.07
C ARG A 154 -11.65 -14.69 7.10
N GLN A 155 -11.95 -13.42 7.36
CA GLN A 155 -11.59 -12.32 6.48
C GLN A 155 -10.06 -12.18 6.33
N LEU A 156 -9.34 -12.24 7.45
CA LEU A 156 -7.88 -12.17 7.46
C LEU A 156 -7.27 -13.35 6.71
N THR A 157 -7.76 -14.56 6.95
CA THR A 157 -7.23 -15.78 6.30
C THR A 157 -7.45 -15.75 4.79
N LEU A 158 -8.64 -15.38 4.32
CA LEU A 158 -8.92 -15.27 2.89
C LEU A 158 -8.10 -14.15 2.23
N ALA A 159 -7.93 -13.01 2.91
CA ALA A 159 -7.09 -11.92 2.42
C ALA A 159 -5.60 -12.33 2.35
N ASP A 160 -5.10 -13.06 3.35
CA ASP A 160 -3.73 -13.59 3.38
C ASP A 160 -3.51 -14.61 2.26
N MET A 161 -4.47 -15.52 2.03
CA MET A 161 -4.44 -16.47 0.91
C MET A 161 -4.36 -15.75 -0.44
N ALA A 162 -5.21 -14.74 -0.67
CA ALA A 162 -5.19 -13.97 -1.90
C ALA A 162 -3.89 -13.18 -2.09
N ALA A 163 -3.31 -12.64 -1.00
CA ALA A 163 -2.01 -11.97 -1.05
C ALA A 163 -0.88 -12.95 -1.37
N CYS A 164 -0.84 -14.10 -0.71
CA CYS A 164 0.14 -15.16 -0.96
C CYS A 164 0.06 -15.66 -2.42
N ALA A 165 -1.14 -15.87 -2.95
CA ALA A 165 -1.31 -16.38 -4.32
C ALA A 165 -0.73 -15.43 -5.37
N ARG A 166 -0.90 -14.11 -5.21
CA ARG A 166 -0.31 -13.11 -6.12
C ARG A 166 1.21 -13.19 -6.13
N GLU A 167 1.83 -13.14 -4.95
CA GLU A 167 3.31 -13.14 -4.82
C GLU A 167 3.93 -14.48 -5.23
N LEU A 168 3.28 -15.60 -4.88
CA LEU A 168 3.75 -16.94 -5.26
C LEU A 168 3.67 -17.17 -6.78
N SER A 169 2.72 -16.55 -7.47
CA SER A 169 2.64 -16.65 -8.93
C SER A 169 3.90 -16.07 -9.60
N GLU A 170 4.39 -14.93 -9.13
CA GLU A 170 5.63 -14.32 -9.64
C GLU A 170 6.88 -15.17 -9.31
N LEU A 171 6.91 -15.77 -8.12
CA LEU A 171 7.97 -16.71 -7.74
C LEU A 171 7.98 -17.93 -8.67
N VAL A 172 6.82 -18.53 -8.94
CA VAL A 172 6.69 -19.71 -9.81
C VAL A 172 7.12 -19.39 -11.25
N ASP A 173 6.78 -18.21 -11.77
CA ASP A 173 7.26 -17.77 -13.08
C ASP A 173 8.79 -17.68 -13.14
N THR A 174 9.41 -17.21 -12.05
CA THR A 174 10.88 -17.16 -11.91
C THR A 174 11.48 -18.57 -11.86
N GLU A 175 10.90 -19.48 -11.08
CA GLU A 175 11.34 -20.88 -10.98
C GLU A 175 11.24 -21.61 -12.33
N ALA A 176 10.15 -21.40 -13.06
CA ALA A 176 9.98 -21.92 -14.42
C ALA A 176 11.07 -21.38 -15.35
N GLY A 177 11.38 -20.09 -15.27
CA GLY A 177 12.49 -19.47 -16.00
C GLY A 177 13.83 -20.19 -15.77
N LEU A 178 14.20 -20.39 -14.51
CA LEU A 178 15.44 -21.09 -14.12
C LEU A 178 15.50 -22.53 -14.67
N PHE A 179 14.38 -23.24 -14.62
CA PHE A 179 14.28 -24.59 -15.17
C PHE A 179 14.50 -24.59 -16.69
N PHE A 180 13.81 -23.72 -17.43
CA PHE A 180 13.96 -23.69 -18.90
C PHE A 180 15.35 -23.21 -19.32
N ASP A 181 15.96 -22.27 -18.60
CA ASP A 181 17.35 -21.87 -18.86
C ASP A 181 18.32 -23.03 -18.66
N LEU A 182 18.06 -23.91 -17.69
CA LEU A 182 18.82 -25.15 -17.49
C LEU A 182 18.65 -26.11 -18.68
N VAL A 183 17.40 -26.34 -19.12
CA VAL A 183 17.09 -27.19 -20.28
C VAL A 183 17.80 -26.67 -21.53
N ILE A 184 17.70 -25.38 -21.82
CA ILE A 184 18.31 -24.75 -23.01
C ILE A 184 19.84 -24.86 -22.95
N ARG A 185 20.45 -24.63 -21.79
CA ARG A 185 21.92 -24.66 -21.63
C ARG A 185 22.50 -26.06 -21.74
N GLN A 186 21.80 -27.07 -21.21
CA GLN A 186 22.28 -28.46 -21.22
C GLN A 186 21.90 -29.21 -22.49
N GLY A 187 20.85 -28.77 -23.19
CA GLY A 187 20.28 -29.50 -24.34
C GLY A 187 19.69 -30.86 -23.96
N ASP A 188 19.49 -31.12 -22.66
CA ASP A 188 18.98 -32.38 -22.12
C ASP A 188 17.83 -32.13 -21.14
N LEU A 189 16.61 -32.40 -21.62
CA LEU A 189 15.39 -32.27 -20.84
C LEU A 189 15.34 -33.26 -19.67
N ARG A 190 15.88 -34.47 -19.83
CA ARG A 190 15.77 -35.53 -18.81
C ARG A 190 16.64 -35.22 -17.60
N SER A 191 17.89 -34.82 -17.83
CA SER A 191 18.78 -34.40 -16.73
C SER A 191 18.26 -33.16 -16.01
N ALA A 192 17.65 -32.21 -16.73
CA ALA A 192 17.03 -31.04 -16.12
C ALA A 192 15.82 -31.41 -15.24
N ILE A 193 15.01 -32.39 -15.67
CA ILE A 193 13.88 -32.93 -14.90
C ILE A 193 14.37 -33.61 -13.62
N ASP A 194 15.41 -34.44 -13.71
CA ASP A 194 15.95 -35.15 -12.55
C ASP A 194 16.55 -34.15 -11.54
N ALA A 195 17.22 -33.11 -12.02
CA ALA A 195 17.69 -32.00 -11.19
C ALA A 195 16.53 -31.29 -10.49
N LEU A 196 15.45 -30.95 -11.21
CA LEU A 196 14.25 -30.32 -10.64
C LEU A 196 13.63 -31.19 -9.54
N ARG A 197 13.44 -32.49 -9.81
CA ARG A 197 12.87 -33.43 -8.83
C ARG A 197 13.73 -33.55 -7.58
N SER A 198 15.06 -33.59 -7.74
CA SER A 198 15.99 -33.69 -6.62
C SER A 198 15.98 -32.44 -5.72
N GLY A 199 15.78 -31.25 -6.30
CA GLY A 199 15.80 -29.97 -5.59
C GLY A 199 14.45 -29.51 -5.02
N ARG A 200 13.33 -29.91 -5.62
CA ARG A 200 11.99 -29.39 -5.29
C ARG A 200 11.64 -29.47 -3.81
N ALA A 201 11.89 -30.61 -3.16
CA ALA A 201 11.58 -30.78 -1.74
C ALA A 201 12.43 -29.86 -0.84
N ALA A 202 13.67 -29.56 -1.24
CA ALA A 202 14.52 -28.62 -0.51
C ALA A 202 14.02 -27.18 -0.65
N VAL A 203 13.59 -26.77 -1.85
CA VAL A 203 12.98 -25.46 -2.10
C VAL A 203 11.70 -25.28 -1.30
N ALA A 204 10.79 -26.27 -1.30
CA ALA A 204 9.56 -26.21 -0.52
C ALA A 204 9.83 -26.00 0.99
N ARG A 205 10.77 -26.75 1.56
CA ARG A 205 11.18 -26.56 2.97
C ARG A 205 11.83 -25.20 3.21
N PHE A 206 12.64 -24.72 2.27
CA PHE A 206 13.25 -23.39 2.36
C PHE A 206 12.19 -22.29 2.38
N ILE A 207 11.16 -22.34 1.53
CA ILE A 207 10.07 -21.36 1.50
C ILE A 207 9.39 -21.29 2.88
N THR A 208 9.02 -22.43 3.46
CA THR A 208 8.42 -22.48 4.80
C THR A 208 9.36 -21.91 5.87
N ALA A 209 10.61 -22.37 5.92
CA ALA A 209 11.58 -21.93 6.93
C ALA A 209 11.93 -20.43 6.78
N TYR A 210 12.03 -19.94 5.56
CA TYR A 210 12.33 -18.54 5.27
C TYR A 210 11.14 -17.64 5.62
N ARG A 211 9.90 -18.07 5.35
CA ARG A 211 8.68 -17.38 5.81
C ARG A 211 8.69 -17.22 7.33
N ASP A 212 8.95 -18.31 8.07
CA ASP A 212 9.00 -18.28 9.53
C ASP A 212 10.10 -17.34 10.04
N LEU A 213 11.28 -17.36 9.42
CA LEU A 213 12.38 -16.45 9.74
C LEU A 213 12.00 -14.98 9.48
N MET A 214 11.37 -14.69 8.34
CA MET A 214 10.95 -13.33 7.99
C MET A 214 9.84 -12.83 8.91
N LEU A 215 8.87 -13.66 9.28
CA LEU A 215 7.83 -13.29 10.24
C LEU A 215 8.43 -12.93 11.61
N ARG A 216 9.39 -13.73 12.11
CA ARG A 216 10.11 -13.40 13.35
C ARG A 216 10.83 -12.06 13.24
N ARG A 217 11.54 -11.82 12.13
CA ARG A 217 12.24 -10.56 11.89
C ARG A 217 11.29 -9.38 11.83
N VAL A 218 10.14 -9.51 11.17
CA VAL A 218 9.11 -8.46 11.15
C VAL A 218 8.60 -8.18 12.56
N VAL A 219 8.34 -9.21 13.37
CA VAL A 219 7.94 -9.04 14.77
C VAL A 219 9.03 -8.31 15.57
N ASP A 220 10.29 -8.70 15.43
CA ASP A 220 11.42 -8.03 16.09
C ASP A 220 11.56 -6.56 15.65
N ASP A 221 11.46 -6.29 14.35
CA ASP A 221 11.51 -4.94 13.78
C ASP A 221 10.33 -4.09 14.25
N VAL A 222 9.14 -4.68 14.39
CA VAL A 222 7.96 -4.02 14.95
C VAL A 222 8.18 -3.70 16.42
N LEU A 223 8.59 -4.67 17.25
CA LEU A 223 8.85 -4.46 18.67
C LEU A 223 9.96 -3.42 18.91
N ALA A 224 11.02 -3.45 18.10
CA ALA A 224 12.11 -2.49 18.15
C ALA A 224 11.69 -1.11 17.63
N GLY A 225 10.88 -1.05 16.57
CA GLY A 225 10.36 0.18 15.99
C GLY A 225 9.32 0.84 16.89
N ILE A 226 8.53 0.09 17.65
CA ILE A 226 7.60 0.59 18.67
C ILE A 226 8.34 1.42 19.73
N ALA A 227 9.49 0.94 20.19
CA ALA A 227 10.35 1.59 21.18
C ALA A 227 10.94 2.93 20.71
N ARG A 228 11.14 3.06 19.40
CA ARG A 228 11.78 4.21 18.76
C ARG A 228 10.72 5.19 18.27
N GLY A 229 9.70 4.70 17.59
CA GLY A 229 8.63 5.47 16.98
C GLY A 229 7.91 6.40 17.95
N ALA A 230 7.63 5.97 19.19
CA ALA A 230 7.04 6.87 20.20
C ALA A 230 7.94 8.08 20.52
N ARG A 231 9.26 7.87 20.58
CA ARG A 231 10.26 8.94 20.78
C ARG A 231 10.50 9.75 19.51
N ASP A 232 10.45 9.10 18.35
CA ASP A 232 10.61 9.77 17.07
C ASP A 232 9.43 10.71 16.82
N ILE A 233 8.19 10.31 17.13
CA ILE A 233 7.00 11.18 17.07
C ILE A 233 7.19 12.49 17.85
N GLU A 234 7.83 12.46 19.02
CA GLU A 234 8.17 13.65 19.81
C GLU A 234 9.29 14.50 19.16
N ARG A 235 10.25 13.84 18.49
CA ARG A 235 11.41 14.47 17.85
C ARG A 235 11.17 14.95 16.43
N LEU A 236 10.01 14.65 15.83
CA LEU A 236 9.62 15.17 14.52
C LEU A 236 9.39 16.70 14.62
N SER A 237 10.47 17.47 14.68
CA SER A 237 10.41 18.91 14.58
C SER A 237 10.23 19.29 13.12
N LEU A 238 9.15 19.99 12.83
CA LEU A 238 9.00 20.70 11.58
C LEU A 238 10.14 21.73 11.48
N LEU A 239 10.84 21.81 10.34
CA LEU A 239 11.94 22.77 10.15
C LEU A 239 11.43 24.18 9.85
N PRO A 240 11.75 25.19 10.70
CA PRO A 240 11.25 26.56 10.53
C PRO A 240 11.69 27.17 9.19
N LEU A 241 10.97 28.19 8.73
CA LEU A 241 11.44 29.04 7.64
C LEU A 241 12.67 29.82 8.09
N SER A 242 13.58 30.15 7.17
CA SER A 242 14.64 31.13 7.45
C SER A 242 14.07 32.49 7.84
N ALA A 243 14.83 33.26 8.63
CA ALA A 243 14.44 34.62 9.00
C ALA A 243 14.23 35.50 7.76
N ALA A 244 15.12 35.42 6.76
CA ALA A 244 15.03 36.16 5.50
C ALA A 244 13.75 35.81 4.71
N LEU A 245 13.40 34.53 4.62
CA LEU A 245 12.16 34.11 3.96
C LEU A 245 10.92 34.56 4.75
N SER A 246 10.96 34.44 6.07
CA SER A 246 9.88 34.86 6.96
C SER A 246 9.60 36.36 6.86
N GLU A 247 10.66 37.17 6.79
CA GLU A 247 10.57 38.62 6.59
C GLU A 247 10.01 38.97 5.21
N ARG A 248 10.54 38.35 4.14
CA ARG A 248 10.05 38.55 2.77
C ARG A 248 8.57 38.21 2.60
N LEU A 249 8.08 37.22 3.34
CA LEU A 249 6.68 36.81 3.33
C LEU A 249 5.81 37.58 4.34
N GLY A 250 6.38 38.54 5.07
CA GLY A 250 5.66 39.38 6.03
C GLY A 250 5.17 38.64 7.28
N SER A 251 5.72 37.46 7.56
CA SER A 251 5.21 36.59 8.62
C SER A 251 5.39 37.18 10.01
N ALA A 252 6.55 37.77 10.29
CA ALA A 252 6.84 38.37 11.59
C ALA A 252 5.90 39.55 11.90
N GLN A 253 5.69 40.43 10.91
CA GLN A 253 4.78 41.57 11.03
C GLN A 253 3.32 41.11 11.21
N GLN A 254 2.94 40.02 10.53
CA GLN A 254 1.62 39.42 10.70
C GLN A 254 1.43 38.86 12.12
N GLU A 255 2.39 38.13 12.67
CA GLU A 255 2.31 37.62 14.05
C GLU A 255 2.17 38.77 15.05
N GLU A 256 3.00 39.81 14.94
CA GLU A 256 2.98 40.97 15.84
C GLU A 256 1.62 41.67 15.81
N SER A 257 1.07 41.90 14.60
CA SER A 257 -0.25 42.51 14.42
C SER A 257 -1.37 41.66 15.03
N LEU A 258 -1.36 40.34 14.79
CA LEU A 258 -2.33 39.41 15.34
C LEU A 258 -2.25 39.34 16.87
N ARG A 259 -1.03 39.33 17.43
CA ARG A 259 -0.79 39.31 18.88
C ARG A 259 -1.32 40.57 19.55
N ALA A 260 -1.01 41.75 19.01
CA ALA A 260 -1.51 43.01 19.55
C ALA A 260 -3.04 43.08 19.54
N ARG A 261 -3.68 42.66 18.44
CA ARG A 261 -5.15 42.63 18.34
C ARG A 261 -5.79 41.60 19.26
N ALA A 262 -5.20 40.40 19.38
CA ALA A 262 -5.68 39.38 20.30
C ALA A 262 -5.63 39.85 21.76
N GLN A 263 -4.54 40.54 22.15
CA GLN A 263 -4.41 41.16 23.47
C GLN A 263 -5.41 42.30 23.70
N ALA A 264 -5.82 43.00 22.63
CA ALA A 264 -6.88 43.99 22.68
C ALA A 264 -8.30 43.39 22.71
N GLY A 265 -8.44 42.06 22.75
CA GLY A 265 -9.74 41.37 22.86
C GLY A 265 -10.37 40.93 21.53
N ASP A 266 -9.66 41.05 20.40
CA ASP A 266 -10.16 40.62 19.10
C ASP A 266 -10.12 39.08 18.98
N ALA A 267 -11.31 38.47 19.06
CA ALA A 267 -11.45 37.03 18.97
C ALA A 267 -11.04 36.45 17.61
N ALA A 268 -11.27 37.16 16.50
CA ALA A 268 -10.86 36.66 15.18
C ALA A 268 -9.33 36.63 15.09
N ALA A 269 -8.67 37.72 15.50
CA ALA A 269 -7.22 37.79 15.54
C ALA A 269 -6.61 36.74 16.50
N ALA A 270 -7.24 36.46 17.64
CA ALA A 270 -6.80 35.42 18.56
C ALA A 270 -6.81 34.01 17.92
N ASN A 271 -7.86 33.68 17.16
CA ASN A 271 -7.94 32.41 16.46
C ASN A 271 -6.90 32.32 15.33
N ASP A 272 -6.73 33.39 14.55
CA ASP A 272 -5.75 33.46 13.46
C ASP A 272 -4.30 33.39 14.00
N LEU A 273 -4.03 34.01 15.15
CA LEU A 273 -2.73 33.94 15.83
C LEU A 273 -2.37 32.50 16.18
N VAL A 274 -3.31 31.74 16.76
CA VAL A 274 -3.07 30.35 17.14
C VAL A 274 -2.77 29.49 15.91
N TRP A 275 -3.51 29.65 14.83
CA TRP A 275 -3.22 28.96 13.57
C TRP A 275 -1.85 29.35 13.02
N HIS A 276 -1.50 30.63 13.07
CA HIS A 276 -0.22 31.14 12.60
C HIS A 276 0.96 30.51 13.38
N LEU A 277 0.91 30.58 14.72
CA LEU A 277 1.92 30.01 15.61
C LEU A 277 2.03 28.48 15.44
N PHE A 278 0.90 27.79 15.27
CA PHE A 278 0.87 26.35 15.07
C PHE A 278 1.55 25.94 13.76
N VAL A 279 1.17 26.57 12.64
CA VAL A 279 1.68 26.19 11.32
C VAL A 279 3.16 26.51 11.16
N LEU A 280 3.61 27.65 11.69
CA LEU A 280 5.02 28.04 11.60
C LEU A 280 5.92 27.29 12.59
N GLY A 281 5.32 26.55 13.53
CA GLY A 281 6.04 25.70 14.45
C GLY A 281 6.65 26.48 15.60
N ALA A 282 5.83 27.29 16.28
CA ALA A 282 6.17 27.94 17.54
C ALA A 282 5.43 27.33 18.76
N PRO A 283 5.67 26.04 19.12
CA PRO A 283 5.00 25.40 20.26
C PRO A 283 5.13 26.15 21.60
N PRO A 284 6.30 26.70 21.99
CA PRO A 284 6.42 27.44 23.24
C PRO A 284 5.46 28.64 23.29
N ALA A 285 5.39 29.39 22.19
CA ALA A 285 4.50 30.54 22.07
C ALA A 285 3.01 30.16 22.16
N LEU A 286 2.62 28.95 21.73
CA LEU A 286 1.27 28.42 21.92
C LEU A 286 0.99 28.05 23.37
N THR A 287 1.93 27.40 24.05
CA THR A 287 1.75 26.96 25.44
C THR A 287 1.66 28.12 26.41
N GLU A 288 2.37 29.22 26.12
CA GLU A 288 2.51 30.43 26.93
C GLU A 288 1.41 31.50 26.69
N LEU A 289 0.40 31.22 25.85
CA LEU A 289 -0.71 32.15 25.64
C LEU A 289 -1.45 32.46 26.94
N SER A 290 -1.78 33.74 27.16
CA SER A 290 -2.49 34.19 28.36
C SER A 290 -3.90 33.59 28.45
N ALA A 291 -4.45 33.54 29.67
CA ALA A 291 -5.80 33.04 29.91
C ALA A 291 -6.85 33.88 29.18
N GLU A 292 -6.62 35.20 29.05
CA GLU A 292 -7.48 36.15 28.34
C GLU A 292 -7.58 35.78 26.86
N VAL A 293 -6.44 35.61 26.18
CA VAL A 293 -6.40 35.22 24.76
C VAL A 293 -6.98 33.82 24.57
N THR A 294 -6.66 32.88 25.46
CA THR A 294 -7.19 31.50 25.42
C THR A 294 -8.72 31.48 25.58
N GLY A 295 -9.29 32.43 26.33
CA GLY A 295 -10.73 32.59 26.52
C GLY A 295 -11.49 33.01 25.25
N LEU A 296 -10.81 33.65 24.29
CA LEU A 296 -11.39 34.13 23.03
C LEU A 296 -11.40 33.06 21.92
N LEU A 297 -10.74 31.91 22.14
CA LEU A 297 -10.55 30.90 21.11
C LEU A 297 -11.82 30.10 20.85
N ARG A 298 -12.11 29.87 19.56
CA ARG A 298 -13.10 28.89 19.13
C ARG A 298 -12.57 27.47 19.41
N PRO A 299 -13.45 26.46 19.52
CA PRO A 299 -13.05 25.09 19.87
C PRO A 299 -11.90 24.53 19.01
N ARG A 300 -11.90 24.76 17.69
CA ARG A 300 -10.85 24.29 16.78
C ARG A 300 -9.47 24.90 17.09
N ALA A 301 -9.37 26.21 17.31
CA ALA A 301 -8.11 26.85 17.68
C ALA A 301 -7.68 26.41 19.09
N ARG A 302 -8.63 26.27 20.02
CA ARG A 302 -8.35 25.79 21.38
C ARG A 302 -7.77 24.38 21.39
N CYS A 303 -8.24 23.48 20.51
CA CYS A 303 -7.63 22.16 20.33
C CYS A 303 -6.14 22.25 19.99
N LEU A 304 -5.69 23.22 19.18
CA LEU A 304 -4.27 23.35 18.81
C LEU A 304 -3.41 23.72 20.03
N VAL A 305 -3.90 24.64 20.87
CA VAL A 305 -3.22 25.05 22.11
C VAL A 305 -3.17 23.88 23.10
N VAL A 306 -4.30 23.22 23.33
CA VAL A 306 -4.38 22.11 24.28
C VAL A 306 -3.58 20.90 23.79
N ALA A 307 -3.54 20.64 22.47
CA ALA A 307 -2.68 19.62 21.90
C ALA A 307 -1.20 19.93 22.11
N ALA A 308 -0.77 21.18 21.89
CA ALA A 308 0.61 21.59 22.17
C ALA A 308 0.98 21.37 23.65
N ARG A 309 0.07 21.69 24.58
CA ARG A 309 0.24 21.43 26.01
C ARG A 309 0.25 19.93 26.34
N ALA A 310 -0.61 19.12 25.70
CA ALA A 310 -0.67 17.68 25.88
C ALA A 310 0.58 16.94 25.36
N LEU A 311 1.33 17.53 24.43
CA LEU A 311 2.65 17.00 24.06
C LEU A 311 3.69 17.26 25.15
N VAL A 312 3.53 18.27 26.01
CA VAL A 312 4.43 18.56 27.13
C VAL A 312 4.01 17.80 28.38
N ASP A 313 2.73 17.84 28.74
CA ASP A 313 2.12 17.12 29.86
C ASP A 313 0.81 16.46 29.42
N PRO A 314 0.89 15.20 28.93
CA PRO A 314 -0.29 14.48 28.46
C PRO A 314 -1.33 14.26 29.57
N GLU A 315 -0.90 14.08 30.82
CA GLU A 315 -1.77 13.69 31.93
C GLU A 315 -2.71 14.83 32.32
N ALA A 316 -2.17 16.05 32.34
CA ALA A 316 -2.94 17.25 32.63
C ALA A 316 -3.91 17.62 31.50
N HIS A 317 -3.63 17.24 30.25
CA HIS A 317 -4.25 17.89 29.09
C HIS A 317 -4.94 16.97 28.07
N LEU A 318 -4.73 15.65 28.09
CA LEU A 318 -5.43 14.73 27.17
C LEU A 318 -6.96 14.74 27.34
N ALA A 319 -7.44 14.85 28.58
CA ALA A 319 -8.87 14.93 28.87
C ALA A 319 -9.50 16.23 28.33
N ASP A 320 -8.82 17.37 28.53
CA ASP A 320 -9.25 18.66 27.97
C ASP A 320 -9.25 18.62 26.44
N LEU A 321 -8.23 18.03 25.81
CA LEU A 321 -8.17 17.90 24.36
C LEU A 321 -9.38 17.14 23.80
N GLY A 322 -9.76 16.03 24.44
CA GLY A 322 -10.98 15.29 24.09
C GLY A 322 -12.25 16.12 24.23
N GLN A 323 -12.37 16.91 25.31
CA GLN A 323 -13.51 17.80 25.52
C GLN A 323 -13.60 18.90 24.46
N GLN A 324 -12.47 19.53 24.08
CA GLN A 324 -12.46 20.55 23.04
C GLN A 324 -12.77 19.96 21.67
N LEU A 325 -12.29 18.75 21.39
CA LEU A 325 -12.57 18.06 20.13
C LEU A 325 -14.06 17.78 19.96
N GLY A 326 -14.75 17.36 21.03
CA GLY A 326 -16.21 17.18 21.01
C GLY A 326 -16.98 18.46 20.71
N LYS A 327 -16.43 19.63 21.07
CA LYS A 327 -17.01 20.96 20.77
C LYS A 327 -16.63 21.47 19.38
N ALA A 328 -15.59 20.92 18.75
CA ALA A 328 -15.05 21.39 17.47
C ALA A 328 -15.79 20.86 16.24
N GLY A 329 -16.73 19.92 16.41
CA GLY A 329 -17.45 19.28 15.31
C GLY A 329 -16.53 18.40 14.46
N VAL A 330 -16.71 18.40 13.14
CA VAL A 330 -15.81 17.70 12.21
C VAL A 330 -14.46 18.43 12.20
N PHE A 331 -13.44 17.84 12.82
CA PHE A 331 -12.09 18.42 12.88
C PHE A 331 -11.01 17.34 12.85
N ALA A 332 -10.64 16.91 11.63
CA ALA A 332 -9.70 15.82 11.42
C ALA A 332 -8.31 16.11 12.02
N LEU A 333 -7.82 17.36 11.93
CA LEU A 333 -6.54 17.74 12.53
C LEU A 333 -6.55 17.53 14.06
N GLY A 334 -7.65 17.91 14.73
CA GLY A 334 -7.78 17.69 16.17
C GLY A 334 -7.73 16.21 16.57
N GLN A 335 -8.35 15.33 15.78
CA GLN A 335 -8.27 13.88 15.96
C GLN A 335 -6.82 13.37 15.81
N VAL A 336 -6.12 13.83 14.76
CA VAL A 336 -4.71 13.48 14.50
C VAL A 336 -3.80 13.95 15.63
N LEU A 337 -3.98 15.17 16.15
CA LEU A 337 -3.19 15.69 17.25
C LEU A 337 -3.47 14.96 18.57
N ALA A 338 -4.72 14.57 18.83
CA ALA A 338 -5.05 13.74 19.99
C ALA A 338 -4.40 12.36 19.90
N ALA A 339 -4.40 11.74 18.72
CA ALA A 339 -3.68 10.50 18.46
C ALA A 339 -2.18 10.66 18.73
N GLN A 340 -1.57 11.76 18.26
CA GLN A 340 -0.17 12.05 18.49
C GLN A 340 0.17 12.13 19.99
N ALA A 341 -0.61 12.89 20.76
CA ALA A 341 -0.38 13.09 22.19
C ALA A 341 -0.50 11.77 22.98
N ARG A 342 -1.44 10.90 22.62
CA ARG A 342 -1.58 9.56 23.25
C ARG A 342 -0.43 8.61 22.92
N LEU A 343 0.09 8.65 21.69
CA LEU A 343 1.27 7.86 21.32
C LEU A 343 2.53 8.38 22.01
N ALA A 344 2.68 9.71 22.12
CA ALA A 344 3.80 10.34 22.84
C ALA A 344 3.78 9.97 24.34
N SER A 345 2.61 9.94 24.98
CA SER A 345 2.51 9.59 26.41
C SER A 345 2.98 8.16 26.70
N PHE A 346 2.78 7.22 25.78
CA PHE A 346 3.26 5.84 25.95
C PHE A 346 4.80 5.75 25.98
N GLY A 347 5.48 6.58 25.18
CA GLY A 347 6.95 6.60 25.12
C GLY A 347 7.61 6.97 26.45
N ARG A 348 6.90 7.72 27.32
CA ARG A 348 7.41 8.23 28.60
C ARG A 348 7.20 7.29 29.79
N ARG A 349 6.19 6.42 29.75
CA ARG A 349 5.74 5.59 30.89
C ARG A 349 6.08 4.10 30.75
N ARG A 350 7.09 3.74 29.96
CA ARG A 350 7.33 2.34 29.56
C ARG A 350 7.64 1.39 30.73
N GLU A 351 8.02 1.92 31.89
CA GLU A 351 8.34 1.14 33.11
C GLU A 351 7.09 0.84 33.97
N ASP A 352 5.95 1.49 33.71
CA ASP A 352 4.80 1.55 34.65
C ASP A 352 3.46 1.10 34.03
N HIS A 353 3.50 0.42 32.87
CA HIS A 353 2.30 -0.01 32.16
C HIS A 353 1.97 -1.49 32.36
N ASP A 354 0.80 -1.77 32.96
CA ASP A 354 0.16 -3.10 32.95
C ASP A 354 -0.29 -3.55 31.53
N GLN A 355 -0.32 -2.63 30.56
CA GLN A 355 -0.78 -2.87 29.18
C GLN A 355 0.36 -2.77 28.15
N GLY A 356 0.43 -3.72 27.22
CA GLY A 356 1.39 -3.69 26.12
C GLY A 356 1.12 -2.57 25.09
N PHE A 357 2.15 -2.13 24.36
CA PHE A 357 2.05 -1.04 23.36
C PHE A 357 0.88 -1.18 22.39
N LEU A 358 0.64 -2.40 21.88
CA LEU A 358 -0.43 -2.63 20.90
C LEU A 358 -1.83 -2.33 21.47
N ALA A 359 -2.05 -2.55 22.78
CA ALA A 359 -3.31 -2.24 23.42
C ALA A 359 -3.62 -0.73 23.40
N VAL A 360 -2.58 0.12 23.40
CA VAL A 360 -2.70 1.58 23.30
C VAL A 360 -2.65 2.04 21.85
N ALA A 361 -1.74 1.50 21.05
CA ALA A 361 -1.48 1.98 19.70
C ALA A 361 -2.56 1.56 18.69
N VAL A 362 -3.13 0.36 18.79
CA VAL A 362 -4.13 -0.13 17.83
C VAL A 362 -5.40 0.75 17.84
N PRO A 363 -6.02 1.08 19.00
CA PRO A 363 -7.14 2.02 19.04
C PRO A 363 -6.80 3.38 18.44
N VAL A 364 -5.61 3.91 18.76
CA VAL A 364 -5.15 5.21 18.22
C VAL A 364 -4.98 5.15 16.70
N MET A 365 -4.43 4.06 16.16
CA MET A 365 -4.29 3.87 14.71
C MET A 365 -5.63 3.71 14.01
N HIS A 366 -6.59 3.04 14.65
CA HIS A 366 -7.95 2.96 14.14
C HIS A 366 -8.60 4.35 14.07
N GLU A 367 -8.49 5.16 15.14
CA GLU A 367 -8.97 6.55 15.12
C GLU A 367 -8.28 7.40 14.04
N LEU A 368 -6.96 7.28 13.90
CA LEU A 368 -6.17 7.98 12.89
C LEU A 368 -6.61 7.60 11.46
N GLY A 369 -6.99 6.33 11.25
CA GLY A 369 -7.55 5.82 10.00
C GLY A 369 -8.93 6.38 9.68
N ARG A 370 -9.75 6.67 10.70
CA ARG A 370 -11.09 7.27 10.54
C ARG A 370 -11.07 8.78 10.36
N ALA A 371 -9.98 9.46 10.71
CA ALA A 371 -9.85 10.88 10.42
C ALA A 371 -9.99 11.10 8.91
N ALA A 372 -10.85 12.04 8.51
CA ALA A 372 -11.10 12.36 7.11
C ALA A 372 -10.65 13.79 6.78
N PRO A 373 -9.33 14.05 6.64
CA PRO A 373 -8.83 15.39 6.31
C PRO A 373 -9.48 16.02 5.07
N GLY A 374 -9.84 15.21 4.07
CA GLY A 374 -10.46 15.67 2.82
C GLY A 374 -11.89 16.16 2.96
N GLU A 375 -12.56 15.89 4.08
CA GLU A 375 -13.93 16.38 4.36
C GLU A 375 -13.92 17.72 5.10
N ASP A 376 -12.75 18.21 5.55
CA ASP A 376 -12.64 19.47 6.26
C ASP A 376 -12.73 20.66 5.28
N ALA A 377 -13.66 21.59 5.53
CA ALA A 377 -13.89 22.74 4.66
C ALA A 377 -12.75 23.78 4.69
N ASP A 378 -11.90 23.72 5.73
CA ASP A 378 -10.72 24.56 5.85
C ASP A 378 -9.49 23.86 5.25
N PRO A 379 -8.95 24.35 4.11
CA PRO A 379 -7.81 23.72 3.45
C PRO A 379 -6.54 23.78 4.29
N LEU A 380 -6.39 24.77 5.19
CA LEU A 380 -5.24 24.82 6.08
C LEU A 380 -5.30 23.67 7.11
N ALA A 381 -6.47 23.49 7.73
CA ALA A 381 -6.71 22.38 8.64
C ALA A 381 -6.56 21.02 7.95
N SER A 382 -7.09 20.89 6.72
CA SER A 382 -6.97 19.68 5.89
C SER A 382 -5.50 19.36 5.58
N ALA A 383 -4.73 20.33 5.10
CA ALA A 383 -3.30 20.17 4.81
C ALA A 383 -2.52 19.75 6.06
N CYS A 384 -2.73 20.43 7.18
CA CYS A 384 -2.09 20.07 8.45
C CYS A 384 -2.49 18.66 8.90
N ALA A 385 -3.77 18.28 8.77
CA ALA A 385 -4.22 16.96 9.18
C ALA A 385 -3.55 15.84 8.36
N TYR A 386 -3.43 16.02 7.04
CA TYR A 386 -2.65 15.12 6.20
C TYR A 386 -1.18 15.07 6.63
N HIS A 387 -0.55 16.22 6.85
CA HIS A 387 0.85 16.35 7.24
C HIS A 387 1.18 15.58 8.52
N PHE A 388 0.46 15.89 9.60
CA PHE A 388 0.70 15.28 10.90
C PHE A 388 0.34 13.78 10.90
N ARG A 389 -0.68 13.37 10.14
CA ARG A 389 -1.04 11.96 10.00
C ARG A 389 0.04 11.17 9.26
N ALA A 390 0.58 11.72 8.17
CA ALA A 390 1.69 11.12 7.44
C ALA A 390 2.91 10.96 8.36
N ARG A 391 3.23 11.99 9.13
CA ARG A 391 4.34 11.98 10.09
C ARG A 391 4.22 10.89 11.14
N ILE A 392 3.03 10.70 11.73
CA ILE A 392 2.79 9.60 12.68
C ILE A 392 3.00 8.25 11.98
N ARG A 393 2.50 8.09 10.75
CA ARG A 393 2.68 6.86 9.96
C ARG A 393 4.15 6.59 9.67
N LEU A 394 4.93 7.58 9.23
CA LEU A 394 6.36 7.44 8.95
C LEU A 394 7.20 7.09 10.18
N ALA A 395 6.81 7.57 11.37
CA ALA A 395 7.54 7.25 12.61
C ALA A 395 7.20 5.87 13.19
N LEU A 396 6.09 5.26 12.79
CA LEU A 396 5.72 3.92 13.24
C LEU A 396 6.44 2.84 12.42
N PRO A 397 6.65 1.62 12.97
CA PRO A 397 7.23 0.51 12.20
C PRO A 397 6.45 0.30 10.91
N ARG A 398 7.11 0.04 9.78
CA ARG A 398 6.48 0.01 8.44
C ARG A 398 5.17 -0.78 8.35
N VAL A 399 5.08 -1.92 9.06
CA VAL A 399 3.85 -2.75 9.06
C VAL A 399 2.66 -2.04 9.74
N LEU A 400 2.92 -1.26 10.79
CA LEU A 400 1.92 -0.47 11.53
C LEU A 400 1.72 0.90 10.87
N GLY A 401 2.83 1.50 10.46
CA GLY A 401 3.00 2.82 9.89
C GLY A 401 2.77 2.90 8.39
N ARG A 402 2.04 1.94 7.81
CA ARG A 402 1.54 1.87 6.42
C ARG A 402 2.17 2.92 5.51
N HIS A 403 3.45 2.73 5.20
CA HIS A 403 4.33 3.78 4.67
C HIS A 403 3.79 4.37 3.35
N GLN A 404 3.14 3.53 2.55
CA GLN A 404 2.45 3.96 1.34
C GLN A 404 1.30 4.95 1.61
N LEU A 405 0.52 4.74 2.67
CA LEU A 405 -0.53 5.69 3.06
C LEU A 405 0.04 7.01 3.58
N ALA A 406 1.28 7.00 4.11
CA ALA A 406 1.96 8.23 4.50
C ALA A 406 2.38 9.04 3.27
N ILE A 407 2.92 8.37 2.25
CA ILE A 407 3.20 8.95 0.93
C ILE A 407 1.92 9.57 0.34
N GLU A 408 0.81 8.82 0.32
CA GLU A 408 -0.47 9.32 -0.18
C GLU A 408 -0.97 10.55 0.60
N ASP A 409 -0.80 10.56 1.92
CA ASP A 409 -1.18 11.72 2.73
C ASP A 409 -0.35 12.95 2.38
N LEU A 410 0.96 12.81 2.20
CA LEU A 410 1.86 13.91 1.80
C LEU A 410 1.55 14.41 0.38
N GLU A 411 1.25 13.50 -0.55
CA GLU A 411 0.81 13.86 -1.90
C GLU A 411 -0.53 14.61 -1.88
N ARG A 412 -1.48 14.17 -1.04
CA ARG A 412 -2.76 14.87 -0.84
C ARG A 412 -2.56 16.23 -0.17
N GLU A 413 -1.66 16.35 0.81
CA GLU A 413 -1.29 17.64 1.41
C GLU A 413 -0.81 18.62 0.34
N LEU A 414 0.16 18.22 -0.49
CA LEU A 414 0.68 19.06 -1.58
C LEU A 414 -0.43 19.43 -2.58
N GLY A 415 -1.34 18.50 -2.87
CA GLY A 415 -2.53 18.75 -3.68
C GLY A 415 -3.44 19.82 -3.08
N VAL A 416 -3.73 19.76 -1.78
CA VAL A 416 -4.52 20.77 -1.07
C VAL A 416 -3.82 22.12 -1.07
N LEU A 417 -2.50 22.16 -0.80
CA LEU A 417 -1.73 23.40 -0.79
C LEU A 417 -1.72 24.11 -2.15
N SER A 418 -1.64 23.33 -3.23
CA SER A 418 -1.70 23.82 -4.62
C SER A 418 -3.10 24.36 -4.95
N ALA A 419 -4.16 23.62 -4.59
CA ALA A 419 -5.55 23.98 -4.89
C ALA A 419 -6.08 25.16 -4.04
N ALA A 420 -5.50 25.41 -2.86
CA ALA A 420 -6.03 26.39 -1.91
C ALA A 420 -5.92 27.87 -2.38
N GLY A 421 -5.14 28.17 -3.43
CA GLY A 421 -5.02 29.53 -3.96
C GLY A 421 -4.59 30.56 -2.89
N GLY A 422 -5.33 31.66 -2.74
CA GLY A 422 -5.05 32.67 -1.70
C GLY A 422 -5.57 32.32 -0.30
N ARG A 423 -6.26 31.18 -0.11
CA ARG A 423 -6.87 30.82 1.19
C ARG A 423 -5.86 30.38 2.24
N ILE A 424 -4.65 30.03 1.83
CA ILE A 424 -3.53 29.72 2.72
C ILE A 424 -2.47 30.79 2.51
N GLY A 425 -2.07 31.46 3.60
CA GLY A 425 -1.04 32.48 3.58
C GLY A 425 0.30 31.95 3.03
N ALA A 426 1.07 32.81 2.36
CA ALA A 426 2.28 32.41 1.67
C ALA A 426 3.33 31.77 2.60
N ALA A 427 3.51 32.31 3.81
CA ALA A 427 4.40 31.73 4.82
C ALA A 427 3.95 30.33 5.27
N HIS A 428 2.65 30.16 5.53
CA HIS A 428 2.07 28.85 5.88
C HIS A 428 2.28 27.83 4.77
N ARG A 429 2.00 28.20 3.51
CA ARG A 429 2.22 27.35 2.35
C ARG A 429 3.68 26.93 2.23
N ALA A 430 4.60 27.90 2.22
CA ALA A 430 6.03 27.61 2.09
C ALA A 430 6.52 26.65 3.18
N ARG A 431 6.08 26.89 4.42
CA ARG A 431 6.44 26.05 5.56
C ARG A 431 5.97 24.61 5.42
N LEU A 432 4.69 24.41 5.11
CA LEU A 432 4.08 23.09 4.96
C LEU A 432 4.65 22.38 3.73
N GLU A 433 4.69 23.05 2.58
CA GLU A 433 5.20 22.49 1.33
C GLU A 433 6.64 22.00 1.48
N GLY A 434 7.54 22.84 2.01
CA GLY A 434 8.95 22.47 2.15
C GLY A 434 9.14 21.26 3.07
N ASN A 435 8.36 21.14 4.14
CA ASN A 435 8.45 20.01 5.07
C ASN A 435 7.81 18.75 4.50
N ALA A 436 6.67 18.87 3.83
CA ALA A 436 6.01 17.76 3.16
C ALA A 436 6.93 17.13 2.11
N ARG A 437 7.61 17.96 1.31
CA ARG A 437 8.58 17.51 0.31
C ARG A 437 9.79 16.80 0.92
N LEU A 438 10.33 17.30 2.04
CA LEU A 438 11.39 16.61 2.76
C LEU A 438 10.95 15.22 3.26
N SER A 439 9.77 15.14 3.89
CA SER A 439 9.21 13.86 4.34
C SER A 439 8.95 12.90 3.18
N LEU A 440 8.44 13.41 2.06
CA LEU A 440 8.17 12.62 0.86
C LEU A 440 9.46 12.11 0.21
N ALA A 441 10.50 12.94 0.16
CA ALA A 441 11.82 12.54 -0.32
C ALA A 441 12.40 11.38 0.52
N SER A 442 12.42 11.52 1.84
CA SER A 442 12.87 10.44 2.73
C SER A 442 12.06 9.16 2.53
N ALA A 443 10.73 9.28 2.43
CA ALA A 443 9.86 8.15 2.17
C ALA A 443 10.16 7.47 0.81
N TYR A 444 10.39 8.24 -0.25
CA TYR A 444 10.74 7.68 -1.55
C TYR A 444 12.13 7.02 -1.55
N GLN A 445 13.13 7.58 -0.87
CA GLN A 445 14.44 6.94 -0.72
C GLN A 445 14.32 5.59 -0.04
N GLU A 446 13.55 5.52 1.04
CA GLU A 446 13.25 4.31 1.78
C GLU A 446 12.52 3.24 0.97
N ALA A 447 11.72 3.66 0.00
CA ALA A 447 11.01 2.81 -0.96
C ALA A 447 11.84 2.48 -2.22
N GLY A 448 13.11 2.91 -2.30
CA GLY A 448 13.96 2.70 -3.48
C GLY A 448 13.64 3.59 -4.69
N ARG A 449 12.70 4.53 -4.56
CA ARG A 449 12.24 5.47 -5.60
C ARG A 449 13.17 6.68 -5.72
N ARG A 450 14.40 6.43 -6.16
CA ARG A 450 15.50 7.42 -6.15
C ARG A 450 15.24 8.66 -7.01
N VAL A 451 14.57 8.50 -8.15
CA VAL A 451 14.30 9.60 -9.08
C VAL A 451 13.30 10.57 -8.48
N GLU A 452 12.19 10.04 -7.94
CA GLU A 452 11.17 10.85 -7.28
C GLU A 452 11.70 11.51 -6.01
N ALA A 453 12.50 10.79 -5.22
CA ALA A 453 13.16 11.35 -4.05
C ALA A 453 13.99 12.59 -4.39
N ARG A 454 14.85 12.50 -5.43
CA ARG A 454 15.68 13.61 -5.86
C ARG A 454 14.85 14.82 -6.32
N ALA A 455 13.78 14.56 -7.08
CA ALA A 455 12.87 15.61 -7.52
C ALA A 455 12.22 16.36 -6.34
N GLU A 456 11.82 15.65 -5.29
CA GLU A 456 11.27 16.29 -4.10
C GLU A 456 12.31 17.09 -3.30
N LEU A 457 13.56 16.64 -3.23
CA LEU A 457 14.65 17.38 -2.58
C LEU A 457 15.00 18.68 -3.32
N GLU A 458 15.01 18.66 -4.65
CA GLU A 458 15.22 19.86 -5.47
C GLU A 458 14.10 20.88 -5.23
N ARG A 459 12.84 20.42 -5.19
CA ARG A 459 11.68 21.28 -4.91
C ARG A 459 11.67 21.80 -3.47
N ALA A 460 12.04 20.98 -2.48
CA ALA A 460 12.19 21.41 -1.09
C ALA A 460 13.29 22.48 -0.96
N THR A 461 14.39 22.32 -1.68
CA THR A 461 15.47 23.31 -1.73
C THR A 461 14.99 24.64 -2.31
N ALA A 462 14.15 24.62 -3.35
CA ALA A 462 13.64 25.83 -3.97
C ALA A 462 12.73 26.66 -3.04
N VAL A 463 12.09 26.05 -2.04
CA VAL A 463 11.20 26.74 -1.09
C VAL A 463 11.98 27.70 -0.18
N ASP A 464 13.10 27.24 0.38
CA ASP A 464 13.95 28.02 1.30
C ASP A 464 15.44 27.70 1.05
N PRO A 465 16.02 28.23 -0.04
CA PRO A 465 17.33 27.77 -0.55
C PRO A 465 18.46 27.85 0.45
N GLU A 466 18.58 28.97 1.16
CA GLU A 466 19.63 29.21 2.15
C GLU A 466 19.16 28.95 3.59
N GLY A 467 17.94 28.45 3.76
CA GLY A 467 17.34 28.24 5.07
C GLY A 467 17.37 26.79 5.56
N PRO A 468 16.72 26.53 6.72
CA PRO A 468 16.74 25.21 7.36
C PRO A 468 16.21 24.10 6.47
N ILE A 469 15.15 24.36 5.69
CA ILE A 469 14.53 23.38 4.79
C ILE A 469 15.49 23.04 3.64
N GLY A 470 16.06 24.04 2.95
CA GLY A 470 17.02 23.80 1.87
C GLY A 470 18.31 23.15 2.34
N ALA A 471 18.80 23.53 3.53
CA ALA A 471 19.97 22.89 4.14
C ALA A 471 19.70 21.42 4.54
N ALA A 472 18.48 21.06 4.92
CA ALA A 472 18.10 19.67 5.16
C ALA A 472 17.97 18.89 3.85
N ALA A 473 17.36 19.50 2.82
CA ALA A 473 17.23 18.87 1.51
C ALA A 473 18.59 18.52 0.89
N ARG A 474 19.57 19.43 0.97
CA ARG A 474 20.94 19.18 0.51
C ARG A 474 21.69 18.11 1.30
N ARG A 475 21.34 17.90 2.58
CA ARG A 475 21.94 16.83 3.41
C ARG A 475 21.36 15.46 3.09
N LEU A 476 20.12 15.40 2.60
CA LEU A 476 19.45 14.16 2.21
C LEU A 476 19.73 13.75 0.75
N ALA A 477 20.09 14.70 -0.10
CA ALA A 477 20.46 14.48 -1.51
C ALA A 477 21.86 13.88 -1.63
#